data_AF-A0A382FVT5-F1
#
_entry.id   AF-A0A382FVT5-F1
#
_cell.length_a   1.000
_cell.length_b   1.000
_cell.length_c   1.000
_cell.angle_alpha   90.00
_cell.angle_beta   90.00
_cell.angle_gamma   90.00
#
_symmetry.space_group_name_H-M   'P 1'
#
loop_
_entity.id
_entity.type
_entity.pdbx_description
1 polymer ?
#
loop_
_entity_poly.entity_id
_entity_poly.type
_entity_poly.pdbx_seq_one_letter_code
_entity_poly.pdbx_strand_id
1 'polypeptide(L)'
;MSEAYAHPNYVKIWIWLVVLLLISVAGPMLEIPALTIITAFGIAFVKAFLVAANFMHLKFEKQIISFLLIMALCLLGVFFFGVAPDIMMTDGDQWIDCIADKSCV
;
A
#
# COMPACT_ATOMS: atom_id res chain seq x y z
N MET A 1 37.55 22.90 1.10
CA MET A 1 36.58 23.00 -0.02
C MET A 1 35.44 22.07 0.33
N SER A 2 34.34 22.59 0.88
CA SER A 2 33.17 21.76 1.22
C SER A 2 32.55 21.27 -0.08
N GLU A 3 32.72 19.99 -0.38
CA GLU A 3 32.05 19.35 -1.50
C GLU A 3 30.54 19.52 -1.29
N ALA A 4 29.89 20.25 -2.20
CA ALA A 4 28.45 20.41 -2.18
C ALA A 4 27.83 19.06 -2.55
N TYR A 5 27.64 18.20 -1.55
CA TYR A 5 26.92 16.95 -1.70
C TYR A 5 25.58 17.24 -2.38
N ALA A 6 25.37 16.67 -3.56
CA ALA A 6 24.16 16.85 -4.33
C ALA A 6 22.98 16.19 -3.59
N HIS A 7 22.38 16.93 -2.65
CA HIS A 7 21.20 16.48 -1.94
C HIS A 7 20.08 16.25 -2.96
N PRO A 8 19.42 15.08 -2.95
CA PRO A 8 18.29 14.84 -3.81
C PRO A 8 17.23 15.90 -3.52
N ASN A 9 16.74 16.57 -4.57
CA ASN A 9 15.78 17.65 -4.40
C ASN A 9 14.40 17.07 -4.03
N TYR A 10 14.14 16.92 -2.73
CA TYR A 10 12.90 16.37 -2.17
C TYR A 10 11.65 17.13 -2.63
N VAL A 11 11.77 18.43 -2.92
CA VAL A 11 10.65 19.24 -3.44
C VAL A 11 10.20 18.73 -4.80
N LYS A 12 11.13 18.33 -5.67
CA LYS A 12 10.80 17.77 -7.00
C LYS A 12 10.03 16.45 -6.88
N ILE A 13 10.42 15.58 -5.95
CA ILE A 13 9.76 14.30 -5.73
C ILE A 13 8.39 14.52 -5.08
N TRP A 14 8.28 15.48 -4.17
CA TRP A 14 7.00 15.87 -3.58
C TRP A 14 6.01 16.37 -4.65
N ILE A 15 6.45 17.20 -5.59
CA ILE A 15 5.61 17.64 -6.72
C ILE A 15 5.10 16.44 -7.51
N TRP A 16 5.95 15.45 -7.82
CA TRP A 16 5.52 14.21 -8.47
C TRP A 16 4.46 13.45 -7.68
N LEU A 17 4.60 13.36 -6.36
CA LEU A 17 3.60 12.70 -5.49
C LEU A 17 2.26 13.45 -5.49
N VAL A 18 2.27 14.78 -5.53
CA VAL A 18 1.06 15.61 -5.63
C VAL A 18 0.39 15.42 -6.99
N VAL A 19 1.15 15.38 -8.09
CA VAL A 19 0.59 15.10 -9.42
C VAL A 19 -0.05 13.72 -9.46
N LEU A 20 0.63 12.69 -8.94
CA LEU A 20 0.07 11.34 -8.84
C LEU A 20 -1.18 11.28 -7.95
N LEU A 21 -1.24 12.08 -6.87
CA LEU A 21 -2.43 12.22 -6.05
C LEU A 21 -3.60 12.79 -6.85
N LEU A 22 -3.40 13.89 -7.57
CA LEU A 22 -4.45 14.53 -8.37
C LEU A 22 -4.99 13.57 -9.43
N ILE A 23 -4.11 12.84 -10.12
CA ILE A 23 -4.52 11.83 -11.12
C ILE A 23 -5.34 10.72 -10.43
N SER A 24 -4.92 10.24 -9.26
CA SER A 24 -5.65 9.19 -8.54
C SER A 24 -7.02 9.65 -8.05
N VAL A 25 -7.20 10.92 -7.72
CA VAL A 25 -8.49 11.49 -7.32
C VAL A 25 -9.39 11.72 -8.54
N ALA A 26 -8.81 12.12 -9.68
CA ALA A 26 -9.54 12.36 -10.92
C ALA A 26 -9.97 11.06 -11.62
N GLY A 27 -9.19 9.99 -11.54
CA GLY A 27 -9.48 8.71 -12.20
C GLY A 27 -10.89 8.17 -11.93
N PRO A 28 -11.35 8.09 -10.67
CA PRO A 28 -12.71 7.70 -10.30
C PRO A 28 -13.84 8.51 -10.95
N MET A 29 -13.58 9.76 -11.35
CA MET A 29 -14.62 10.64 -11.93
C MET A 29 -15.00 10.26 -13.37
N LEU A 30 -14.26 9.34 -13.99
CA LEU A 30 -14.55 8.85 -15.34
C LEU A 30 -15.58 7.71 -15.36
N GLU A 31 -16.07 7.24 -14.20
CA GLU A 31 -17.11 6.20 -14.05
C GLU A 31 -16.84 4.87 -14.78
N ILE A 32 -15.59 4.60 -15.21
CA ILE A 32 -15.18 3.35 -15.87
C ILE A 32 -14.54 2.41 -14.83
N PRO A 33 -15.23 1.36 -14.34
CA PRO A 33 -14.78 0.58 -13.19
C PRO A 33 -13.43 -0.12 -13.38
N ALA A 34 -13.17 -0.65 -14.58
CA ALA A 34 -11.90 -1.33 -14.85
C ALA A 34 -10.72 -0.34 -14.84
N LEU A 35 -10.93 0.86 -15.40
CA LEU A 35 -9.91 1.90 -15.47
C LEU A 35 -9.60 2.45 -14.07
N THR A 36 -10.61 2.62 -13.22
CA THR A 36 -10.42 3.13 -11.85
C THR A 36 -9.61 2.17 -11.00
N ILE A 37 -9.88 0.86 -11.09
CA ILE A 37 -9.11 -0.17 -10.36
C ILE A 37 -7.64 -0.16 -10.81
N ILE A 38 -7.40 -0.24 -12.14
CA ILE A 38 -6.05 -0.31 -12.69
C ILE A 38 -5.24 0.95 -12.32
N THR A 39 -5.85 2.13 -12.47
CA THR A 39 -5.19 3.40 -12.15
C THR A 39 -4.97 3.56 -10.65
N ALA A 40 -5.92 3.17 -9.80
CA ALA A 40 -5.78 3.26 -8.35
C ALA A 40 -4.61 2.39 -7.85
N PHE A 41 -4.59 1.10 -8.21
CA PHE A 41 -3.51 0.20 -7.78
C PHE A 41 -2.18 0.56 -8.43
N GLY A 42 -2.16 0.86 -9.73
CA GLY A 42 -0.94 1.25 -10.44
C GLY A 42 -0.29 2.48 -9.84
N ILE A 43 -1.07 3.54 -9.58
CA ILE A 43 -0.56 4.77 -8.95
C ILE A 43 -0.14 4.51 -7.50
N ALA A 44 -0.88 3.67 -6.75
CA ALA A 44 -0.51 3.32 -5.39
C ALA A 44 0.88 2.68 -5.30
N PHE A 45 1.20 1.72 -6.20
CA PHE A 45 2.52 1.10 -6.26
C PHE A 45 3.63 2.13 -6.58
N VAL A 46 3.41 3.00 -7.56
CA VAL A 46 4.39 4.02 -7.94
C VAL A 46 4.64 5.00 -6.79
N LYS A 47 3.58 5.45 -6.10
CA LYS A 47 3.71 6.36 -4.94
C LYS A 47 4.47 5.68 -3.81
N ALA A 48 4.11 4.44 -3.46
CA ALA A 48 4.79 3.68 -2.42
C ALA A 48 6.29 3.53 -2.74
N PHE A 49 6.63 3.21 -3.99
CA PHE A 49 8.03 3.09 -4.43
C PHE A 49 8.77 4.43 -4.35
N LEU A 50 8.19 5.54 -4.81
CA LEU A 50 8.82 6.86 -4.73
C LEU A 50 9.11 7.27 -3.27
N VAL A 51 8.17 6.99 -2.36
CA VAL A 51 8.34 7.27 -0.93
C VAL A 51 9.41 6.38 -0.32
N ALA A 52 9.35 5.08 -0.56
CA ALA A 52 10.31 4.11 -0.05
C ALA A 52 11.74 4.41 -0.53
N ALA A 53 11.92 4.67 -1.82
CA ALA A 53 13.23 4.93 -2.40
C ALA A 53 13.85 6.27 -1.93
N ASN A 54 13.05 7.34 -1.83
CA ASN A 54 13.59 8.68 -1.62
C ASN A 54 13.37 9.25 -0.21
N PHE A 55 12.19 9.08 0.38
CA PHE A 55 11.87 9.65 1.70
C PHE A 55 12.25 8.72 2.85
N MET A 56 12.12 7.40 2.67
CA MET A 56 12.64 6.41 3.64
C MET A 56 14.14 6.14 3.47
N HIS A 57 14.80 6.84 2.54
CA HIS A 57 16.24 6.75 2.27
C HIS A 57 16.76 5.35 1.87
N LEU A 58 15.88 4.41 1.51
CA LEU A 58 16.28 3.03 1.19
C LEU A 58 17.22 2.93 -0.01
N LYS A 59 17.20 3.91 -0.92
CA LYS A 59 18.12 3.97 -2.06
C LYS A 59 19.56 4.29 -1.66
N PHE A 60 19.76 5.04 -0.57
CA PHE A 60 21.07 5.51 -0.11
C PHE A 60 21.62 4.68 1.05
N GLU A 61 20.74 3.96 1.73
CA GLU A 61 21.05 3.10 2.87
C GLU A 61 21.52 1.70 2.48
N LYS A 62 21.98 0.94 3.47
CA LYS A 62 22.44 -0.45 3.28
C LYS A 62 21.29 -1.35 2.81
N GLN A 63 21.59 -2.27 1.89
CA GLN A 63 20.62 -3.22 1.33
C GLN A 63 19.90 -4.08 2.39
N ILE A 64 20.53 -4.28 3.56
CA ILE A 64 19.93 -5.02 4.68
C ILE A 64 18.63 -4.39 5.19
N ILE A 65 18.50 -3.05 5.11
CA ILE A 65 17.29 -2.33 5.55
C ILE A 65 16.14 -2.60 4.58
N SER A 66 16.44 -2.63 3.27
CA SER A 66 15.44 -3.01 2.26
C SER A 66 14.97 -4.46 2.43
N PHE A 67 15.90 -5.38 2.75
CA PHE A 67 15.54 -6.77 3.05
C PHE A 67 14.64 -6.88 4.30
N LEU A 68 14.94 -6.13 5.37
CA LEU A 68 14.12 -6.11 6.57
C LEU A 68 12.70 -5.60 6.29
N LEU A 69 12.57 -4.54 5.47
CA LEU A 69 11.26 -4.04 5.06
C LEU A 69 10.47 -5.08 4.26
N ILE A 70 11.10 -5.74 3.30
CA ILE A 70 10.44 -6.80 2.52
C ILE A 70 10.03 -7.95 3.44
N MET A 71 10.87 -8.35 4.38
CA MET A 71 10.56 -9.37 5.37
C MET A 71 9.33 -8.98 6.21
N ALA A 72 9.27 -7.72 6.68
CA ALA A 72 8.11 -7.21 7.42
C ALA A 72 6.83 -7.22 6.58
N LEU A 73 6.89 -6.84 5.29
CA LEU A 73 5.75 -6.93 4.37
C LEU A 73 5.32 -8.39 4.13
N CYS A 74 6.26 -9.31 4.01
CA CYS A 74 5.96 -10.74 3.89
C CYS A 74 5.26 -11.27 5.14
N LEU A 75 5.76 -10.93 6.34
CA LEU A 75 5.12 -11.34 7.59
C LEU A 75 3.72 -10.72 7.74
N LEU A 76 3.55 -9.45 7.37
CA LEU A 76 2.24 -8.81 7.32
C LEU A 76 1.29 -9.56 6.37
N GLY A 77 1.79 -9.97 5.20
CA GLY A 77 1.03 -10.79 4.26
C GLY A 77 0.62 -12.14 4.86
N VAL A 78 1.57 -12.88 5.44
CA VAL A 78 1.29 -14.17 6.10
C VAL A 78 0.25 -13.99 7.22
N PHE A 79 0.38 -12.95 8.05
CA PHE A 79 -0.57 -12.65 9.10
C PHE A 79 -1.96 -12.33 8.54
N PHE A 80 -2.03 -11.44 7.54
CA PHE A 80 -3.29 -11.06 6.90
C PHE A 80 -4.01 -12.27 6.29
N PHE A 81 -3.31 -13.08 5.49
CA PHE A 81 -3.91 -14.27 4.87
C PHE A 81 -4.20 -15.38 5.87
N GLY A 82 -3.42 -15.52 6.94
CA GLY A 82 -3.65 -16.50 8.00
C GLY A 82 -4.90 -16.19 8.82
N VAL A 83 -5.20 -14.91 9.05
CA VAL A 83 -6.38 -14.45 9.80
C VAL A 83 -7.60 -14.21 8.90
N ALA A 84 -7.40 -14.01 7.60
CA ALA A 84 -8.47 -13.79 6.63
C ALA A 84 -9.63 -14.80 6.69
N PRO A 85 -9.42 -16.13 6.74
CA PRO A 85 -10.54 -17.07 6.82
C PRO A 85 -11.34 -16.97 8.12
N ASP A 86 -10.72 -16.54 9.22
CA ASP A 86 -11.38 -16.40 10.52
C ASP A 86 -12.31 -15.17 10.56
N ILE A 87 -11.92 -14.08 9.88
CA ILE A 87 -12.65 -12.81 9.90
C ILE A 87 -13.58 -12.64 8.69
N MET A 88 -13.16 -13.09 7.50
CA MET A 88 -13.86 -12.81 6.24
C MET A 88 -14.82 -13.91 5.81
N MET A 89 -14.71 -15.12 6.38
CA MET A 89 -15.64 -16.21 6.09
C MET A 89 -16.81 -16.13 7.08
N THR A 90 -18.03 -16.07 6.56
CA THR A 90 -19.25 -16.07 7.38
C THR A 90 -19.79 -17.47 7.64
N ASP A 91 -19.15 -18.49 7.08
CA ASP A 91 -19.60 -19.88 7.12
C ASP A 91 -18.45 -20.79 7.56
N GLY A 92 -18.75 -21.81 8.36
CA GLY A 92 -17.80 -22.83 8.82
C GLY A 92 -18.50 -23.97 9.55
N ASP A 93 -17.84 -25.13 9.67
CA ASP A 93 -18.45 -26.36 10.24
C ASP A 93 -19.05 -26.16 11.65
N GLN A 94 -18.52 -25.21 12.42
CA GLN A 94 -19.00 -24.87 13.77
C GLN A 94 -19.39 -23.39 13.89
N TRP A 95 -19.50 -22.67 12.78
CA TRP A 95 -19.85 -21.25 12.78
C TRP A 95 -21.37 -21.11 12.85
N ILE A 96 -21.87 -20.37 13.85
CA ILE A 96 -23.30 -20.07 14.01
C ILE A 96 -23.48 -18.58 13.80
N ASP A 97 -23.98 -18.18 12.64
CA ASP A 97 -24.38 -16.80 12.38
C ASP A 97 -25.73 -16.53 13.06
N CYS A 98 -25.68 -16.08 14.32
CA CYS A 98 -26.89 -15.83 15.08
C CYS A 98 -27.72 -14.66 14.52
N ILE A 99 -27.13 -13.80 13.68
CA ILE A 99 -27.79 -12.66 13.04
C ILE A 99 -28.61 -13.15 11.85
N ALA A 100 -28.00 -13.97 10.99
CA ALA A 100 -28.71 -14.62 9.88
C ALA A 100 -29.80 -15.58 10.38
N ASP A 101 -29.50 -16.34 11.43
CA ASP A 101 -30.38 -17.38 11.98
C ASP A 101 -31.40 -16.82 13.01
N LYS A 102 -31.35 -15.51 13.27
CA LYS A 102 -32.19 -14.80 14.27
C LYS A 102 -32.23 -15.47 15.65
N SER A 103 -31.12 -16.12 16.00
CA SER A 103 -30.95 -16.88 17.23
C SER A 103 -30.15 -16.10 18.28
N CYS A 104 -29.69 -14.88 17.97
CA CYS A 104 -29.12 -13.99 18.98
C CYS A 104 -30.23 -13.61 19.99
N VAL A 105 -30.10 -14.08 21.23
CA VAL A 105 -30.92 -13.67 22.39
C VAL A 105 -30.37 -12.36 22.97
#